data_AF-A0A255Z668-F1
#
_entry.id   AF-A0A255Z668-F1
#
_cell.length_a   1.000
_cell.length_b   1.000
_cell.length_c   1.000
_cell.angle_alpha   90.00
_cell.angle_beta   90.00
_cell.angle_gamma   90.00
#
_symmetry.space_group_name_H-M   'P 1'
#
loop_
_entity.id
_entity.type
_entity.pdbx_description
1 polymer ?
#
loop_
_entity_poly.entity_id
_entity_poly.type
_entity_poly.pdbx_seq_one_letter_code
_entity_poly.pdbx_strand_id
1 'polypeptide(L)'
;MLSIALPVRRLTRNDPLMSQGIQPSPNRSTHFLFEHKVFTVDGCRFVWSKSSDEPVMRFMLGKVQAEVALDKICNEFKIDPKSFDGQLIDMVAKGLKYVREIRPGDTIPNELIDGSASWRVDERHFMIAKGRLTVQMVTWLTGGETVVSSPEQLEQVLEDPVTKGRVREAFKMIANKLSLTGNAEEQVETRIDALAKELSYIEALRERSSKLGKVRVGLEEASRIYKNERNLKEEIVRMQTLSLPPITDLEQRFAQVDAQTGEILSMLAKFDKNISYIREMRDDLHQTLLPWDEVLEDWEGNAAEKSQAFEAVLKKTYQFLARNYSQAKHWRLAARRAP
;
A
#
# COMPACT_ATOMS: atom_id res chain seq x y z
N MET A 1 -26.12 -1.15 -75.11
CA MET A 1 -26.58 0.25 -75.06
C MET A 1 -25.76 0.97 -74.02
N LEU A 2 -25.03 2.02 -74.45
CA LEU A 2 -24.47 3.17 -73.68
C LEU A 2 -23.68 2.91 -72.38
N SER A 3 -22.71 3.71 -71.94
CA SER A 3 -21.83 4.75 -72.47
C SER A 3 -20.96 5.18 -71.26
N ILE A 4 -19.65 5.18 -71.44
CA ILE A 4 -18.57 6.04 -70.88
C ILE A 4 -18.90 6.96 -69.68
N ALA A 5 -18.06 6.92 -68.63
CA ALA A 5 -17.42 8.13 -68.02
C ALA A 5 -16.41 7.76 -66.90
N LEU A 6 -15.13 8.10 -67.11
CA LEU A 6 -14.17 8.38 -66.04
C LEU A 6 -14.39 9.82 -65.53
N PRO A 7 -14.15 10.10 -64.24
CA PRO A 7 -13.54 11.39 -63.90
C PRO A 7 -12.40 11.29 -62.87
N VAL A 8 -11.24 11.76 -63.30
CA VAL A 8 -10.41 12.82 -62.71
C VAL A 8 -10.41 12.98 -61.19
N ARG A 9 -9.22 12.78 -60.59
CA ARG A 9 -8.83 13.20 -59.23
C ARG A 9 -9.21 14.66 -58.95
N ARG A 10 -9.94 14.88 -57.85
CA ARG A 10 -9.88 16.15 -57.10
C ARG A 10 -9.17 15.89 -55.77
N LEU A 11 -8.03 16.56 -55.60
CA LEU A 11 -7.41 16.82 -54.31
C LEU A 11 -8.30 17.81 -53.56
N THR A 12 -9.05 17.35 -52.56
CA THR A 12 -9.63 18.22 -51.53
C THR A 12 -8.85 18.04 -50.24
N ARG A 13 -8.13 19.10 -49.92
CA ARG A 13 -7.41 19.39 -48.68
C ARG A 13 -8.43 19.57 -47.55
N ASN A 14 -8.02 19.21 -46.34
CA ASN A 14 -8.64 19.43 -45.01
C ASN A 14 -9.55 18.32 -44.49
N ASP A 15 -8.95 17.40 -43.74
CA ASP A 15 -9.53 16.90 -42.49
C ASP A 15 -8.49 17.12 -41.36
N PRO A 16 -8.89 17.63 -40.18
CA PRO A 16 -7.98 17.86 -39.08
C PRO A 16 -7.60 16.52 -38.44
N LEU A 17 -6.30 16.29 -38.29
CA LEU A 17 -5.72 15.24 -37.45
C LEU A 17 -6.22 15.44 -36.00
N MET A 18 -7.33 14.77 -35.68
CA MET A 18 -7.67 14.45 -34.31
C MET A 18 -6.54 13.57 -33.78
N SER A 19 -5.81 14.11 -32.79
CA SER A 19 -4.79 13.42 -32.01
C SER A 19 -5.39 12.18 -31.35
N GLN A 20 -5.42 11.06 -32.07
CA GLN A 20 -5.64 9.76 -31.46
C GLN A 20 -4.38 9.42 -30.67
N GLY A 21 -4.48 9.48 -29.35
CA GLY A 21 -3.44 8.97 -28.45
C GLY A 21 -3.10 7.53 -28.86
N ILE A 22 -1.80 7.24 -28.95
CA ILE A 22 -1.28 5.91 -29.24
C ILE A 22 -1.88 4.97 -28.19
N GLN A 23 -2.80 4.09 -28.59
CA GLN A 23 -3.27 3.04 -27.68
C GLN A 23 -2.14 2.02 -27.52
N PRO A 24 -1.60 1.82 -26.31
CA PRO A 24 -0.55 0.84 -26.10
C PRO A 24 -1.08 -0.58 -26.33
N SER A 25 -0.29 -1.44 -26.98
CA SER A 25 -0.57 -2.87 -27.06
C SER A 25 -0.81 -3.49 -25.66
N PRO A 26 -1.56 -4.58 -25.48
CA PRO A 26 -1.98 -5.09 -24.16
C PRO A 26 -0.84 -5.33 -23.14
N ASN A 27 0.36 -5.68 -23.61
CA ASN A 27 1.53 -5.86 -22.75
C ASN A 27 2.12 -4.53 -22.25
N ARG A 28 1.92 -3.44 -22.99
CA ARG A 28 2.42 -2.10 -22.70
C ARG A 28 1.56 -1.32 -21.70
N SER A 29 0.33 -1.77 -21.44
CA SER A 29 -0.53 -1.21 -20.38
C SER A 29 -0.36 -1.90 -19.03
N THR A 30 0.36 -3.03 -19.00
CA THR A 30 0.52 -3.87 -17.81
C THR A 30 1.98 -4.03 -17.38
N HIS A 31 2.96 -3.65 -18.21
CA HIS A 31 4.39 -3.78 -17.91
C HIS A 31 5.17 -2.50 -18.26
N PHE A 32 6.26 -2.25 -17.55
CA PHE A 32 7.20 -1.15 -17.80
C PHE A 32 8.13 -1.45 -18.99
N LEU A 33 7.59 -1.41 -20.21
CA LEU A 33 8.30 -1.76 -21.45
C LEU A 33 8.87 -0.53 -22.16
N PHE A 34 9.98 0.00 -21.66
CA PHE A 34 10.63 1.18 -22.26
C PHE A 34 11.19 0.93 -23.67
N GLU A 35 11.07 1.92 -24.55
CA GLU A 35 11.63 1.89 -25.92
C GLU A 35 13.05 2.48 -25.98
N HIS A 36 13.33 3.50 -25.18
CA HIS A 36 14.59 4.22 -25.20
C HIS A 36 15.73 3.38 -24.58
N LYS A 37 16.85 3.26 -25.31
CA LYS A 37 18.01 2.43 -24.93
C LYS A 37 18.68 2.84 -23.60
N VAL A 38 18.41 4.04 -23.10
CA VAL A 38 18.89 4.46 -21.78
C VAL A 38 18.37 3.54 -20.66
N PHE A 39 17.20 2.94 -20.83
CA PHE A 39 16.60 2.04 -19.85
C PHE A 39 17.04 0.59 -20.02
N THR A 40 17.88 0.28 -21.01
CA THR A 40 18.45 -1.06 -21.20
C THR A 40 19.88 -1.17 -20.67
N VAL A 41 20.36 -0.17 -19.93
CA VAL A 41 21.69 -0.19 -19.32
C VAL A 41 21.79 -1.26 -18.22
N ASP A 42 22.98 -1.79 -18.00
CA ASP A 42 23.19 -2.85 -17.03
C ASP A 42 22.82 -2.41 -15.60
N GLY A 43 22.12 -3.29 -14.89
CA GLY A 43 21.60 -3.03 -13.55
C GLY A 43 20.54 -1.92 -13.47
N CYS A 44 19.91 -1.52 -14.58
CA CYS A 44 18.86 -0.51 -14.59
C CYS A 44 17.71 -0.88 -13.65
N ARG A 45 17.44 -0.01 -12.69
CA ARG A 45 16.28 -0.08 -11.78
C ARG A 45 15.90 1.30 -11.30
N PHE A 46 14.66 1.48 -10.94
CA PHE A 46 14.13 2.70 -10.37
C PHE A 46 13.84 2.50 -8.89
N VAL A 47 14.20 3.49 -8.08
CA VAL A 47 14.05 3.44 -6.62
C VAL A 47 13.81 4.85 -6.09
N TRP A 48 13.29 4.93 -4.87
CA TRP A 48 13.29 6.20 -4.13
C TRP A 48 14.70 6.47 -3.57
N SER A 49 15.32 7.60 -3.91
CA SER A 49 16.66 7.90 -3.43
C SER A 49 16.66 8.16 -1.93
N LYS A 50 17.66 7.59 -1.25
CA LYS A 50 17.89 7.85 0.17
C LYS A 50 18.55 9.21 0.45
N SER A 51 19.12 9.85 -0.55
CA SER A 51 19.80 11.15 -0.36
C SER A 51 18.93 12.32 -0.80
N SER A 52 18.32 12.24 -1.99
CA SER A 52 17.57 13.37 -2.57
C SER A 52 16.08 13.36 -2.30
N ASP A 53 15.53 12.28 -1.71
CA ASP A 53 14.10 12.15 -1.40
C ASP A 53 13.19 12.30 -2.64
N GLU A 54 13.67 11.79 -3.78
CA GLU A 54 13.00 11.81 -5.08
C GLU A 54 13.21 10.46 -5.81
N PRO A 55 12.37 10.10 -6.79
CA PRO A 55 12.57 8.91 -7.59
C PRO A 55 13.79 9.07 -8.50
N VAL A 56 14.65 8.06 -8.52
CA VAL A 56 15.89 8.02 -9.30
C VAL A 56 16.01 6.71 -10.08
N MET A 57 16.71 6.76 -11.21
CA MET A 57 17.22 5.57 -11.89
C MET A 57 18.61 5.25 -11.33
N ARG A 58 18.80 4.01 -10.92
CA ARG A 58 20.10 3.41 -10.58
C ARG A 58 20.55 2.50 -11.72
N PHE A 59 21.83 2.52 -12.00
CA PHE A 59 22.46 1.65 -13.00
C PHE A 59 23.95 1.47 -12.70
N MET A 60 24.57 0.49 -13.35
CA MET A 60 26.01 0.24 -13.22
C MET A 60 26.79 1.10 -14.20
N LEU A 61 27.74 1.90 -13.69
CA LEU A 61 28.75 2.59 -14.47
C LEU A 61 30.11 1.92 -14.20
N GLY A 62 30.45 0.92 -15.02
CA GLY A 62 31.58 0.05 -14.77
C GLY A 62 31.37 -0.80 -13.52
N LYS A 63 32.12 -0.52 -12.45
CA LYS A 63 31.99 -1.20 -11.14
C LYS A 63 31.25 -0.38 -10.08
N VAL A 64 30.83 0.83 -10.41
CA VAL A 64 30.20 1.78 -9.47
C VAL A 64 28.70 1.88 -9.79
N GLN A 65 27.86 1.93 -8.77
CA GLN A 65 26.45 2.26 -8.94
C GLN A 65 26.28 3.78 -9.03
N ALA A 66 25.69 4.24 -10.12
CA ALA A 66 25.31 5.63 -10.32
C ALA A 66 23.81 5.82 -10.03
N GLU A 67 23.42 7.01 -9.57
CA GLU A 67 22.03 7.42 -9.44
C GLU A 67 21.80 8.70 -10.24
N VAL A 68 20.69 8.76 -10.98
CA VAL A 68 20.27 9.96 -11.70
C VAL A 68 18.76 10.16 -11.51
N ALA A 69 18.36 11.38 -11.17
CA ALA A 69 16.94 11.73 -11.02
C ALA A 69 16.17 11.58 -12.34
N LEU A 70 14.90 11.17 -12.24
CA LEU A 70 14.08 10.87 -13.43
C LEU A 70 13.88 12.09 -14.33
N ASP A 71 13.70 13.27 -13.74
CA ASP A 71 13.57 14.54 -14.45
C ASP A 71 14.84 14.87 -15.28
N LYS A 72 16.02 14.63 -14.71
CA LYS A 72 17.30 14.84 -15.38
C LYS A 72 17.49 13.87 -16.54
N ILE A 73 17.06 12.61 -16.39
CA ILE A 73 17.12 11.62 -17.47
C ILE A 73 16.23 12.06 -18.63
N CYS A 74 14.99 12.49 -18.35
CA CYS A 74 14.09 12.99 -19.39
C CYS A 74 14.70 14.16 -20.15
N ASN A 75 15.29 15.12 -19.43
CA ASN A 75 15.89 16.31 -20.02
C ASN A 75 17.15 15.98 -20.84
N GLU A 76 18.06 15.18 -20.31
CA GLU A 76 19.34 14.84 -20.95
C GLU A 76 19.13 14.04 -22.23
N PHE A 77 18.23 13.05 -22.19
CA PHE A 77 17.92 12.19 -23.34
C PHE A 77 16.79 12.73 -24.21
N LYS A 78 16.27 13.93 -23.90
CA LYS A 78 15.18 14.60 -24.64
C LYS A 78 13.94 13.70 -24.80
N ILE A 79 13.59 12.97 -23.75
CA ILE A 79 12.41 12.12 -23.71
C ILE A 79 11.19 13.04 -23.55
N ASP A 80 10.33 13.08 -24.57
CA ASP A 80 9.10 13.88 -24.51
C ASP A 80 8.17 13.33 -23.40
N PRO A 81 7.71 14.16 -22.44
CA PRO A 81 6.78 13.74 -21.39
C PRO A 81 5.48 13.12 -21.93
N LYS A 82 5.05 13.47 -23.15
CA LYS A 82 3.87 12.91 -23.80
C LYS A 82 4.15 11.62 -24.57
N SER A 83 5.42 11.29 -24.80
CA SER A 83 5.81 10.02 -25.40
C SER A 83 5.44 8.84 -24.50
N PHE A 84 5.47 7.64 -25.07
CA PHE A 84 5.20 6.41 -24.33
C PHE A 84 6.17 6.24 -23.14
N ASP A 85 7.48 6.41 -23.36
CA ASP A 85 8.48 6.35 -22.29
C ASP A 85 8.28 7.46 -21.26
N GLY A 86 7.93 8.68 -21.70
CA GLY A 86 7.61 9.79 -20.78
C GLY A 86 6.48 9.45 -19.81
N GLN A 87 5.42 8.80 -20.32
CA GLN A 87 4.30 8.34 -19.49
C GLN A 87 4.69 7.18 -18.57
N LEU A 88 5.53 6.24 -19.04
CA LEU A 88 6.04 5.16 -18.20
C LEU A 88 6.93 5.69 -17.07
N ILE A 89 7.73 6.73 -17.29
CA ILE A 89 8.56 7.35 -16.25
C ILE A 89 7.69 7.99 -15.16
N ASP A 90 6.62 8.70 -15.54
CA ASP A 90 5.64 9.23 -14.57
C ASP A 90 4.96 8.09 -13.79
N MET A 91 4.63 6.99 -14.48
CA MET A 91 4.05 5.81 -13.86
C MET A 91 5.03 5.10 -12.92
N VAL A 92 6.33 5.07 -13.22
CA VAL A 92 7.38 4.60 -12.30
C VAL A 92 7.38 5.44 -11.03
N ALA A 93 7.38 6.77 -11.14
CA ALA A 93 7.37 7.66 -9.98
C ALA A 93 6.14 7.42 -9.07
N LYS A 94 4.97 7.13 -9.67
CA LYS A 94 3.76 6.74 -8.93
C LYS A 94 3.87 5.34 -8.34
N GLY A 95 4.43 4.38 -9.09
CA GLY A 95 4.55 2.97 -8.71
C GLY A 95 5.49 2.77 -7.52
N LEU A 96 6.56 3.57 -7.41
CA LEU A 96 7.50 3.54 -6.30
C LEU A 96 6.88 3.90 -4.93
N LYS A 97 5.62 4.36 -4.90
CA LYS A 97 4.85 4.48 -3.65
C LYS A 97 4.40 3.13 -3.10
N TYR A 98 4.25 2.14 -3.97
CA TYR A 98 3.70 0.81 -3.62
C TYR A 98 4.77 -0.28 -3.54
N VAL A 99 5.89 -0.10 -4.22
CA VAL A 99 6.99 -1.07 -4.29
C VAL A 99 8.35 -0.41 -4.01
N ARG A 100 9.31 -1.21 -3.49
CA ARG A 100 10.66 -0.72 -3.12
C ARG A 100 11.55 -0.41 -4.34
N GLU A 101 11.40 -1.21 -5.40
CA GLU A 101 12.12 -1.02 -6.66
C GLU A 101 11.23 -1.41 -7.85
N ILE A 102 11.50 -0.82 -9.01
CA ILE A 102 10.90 -1.18 -10.30
C ILE A 102 12.01 -1.41 -11.31
N ARG A 103 11.93 -2.48 -12.09
CA ARG A 103 12.86 -2.77 -13.19
C ARG A 103 12.16 -2.66 -14.54
N PRO A 104 12.88 -2.31 -15.61
CA PRO A 104 12.37 -2.46 -16.96
C PRO A 104 11.85 -3.89 -17.19
N GLY A 105 10.63 -4.02 -17.70
CA GLY A 105 9.95 -5.29 -17.90
C GLY A 105 9.07 -5.76 -16.73
N ASP A 106 9.17 -5.15 -15.55
CA ASP A 106 8.29 -5.48 -14.42
C ASP A 106 6.83 -5.14 -14.72
N THR A 107 5.91 -5.86 -14.09
CA THR A 107 4.48 -5.54 -14.12
C THR A 107 4.22 -4.23 -13.37
N ILE A 108 3.35 -3.40 -13.93
CA ILE A 108 2.89 -2.17 -13.28
C ILE A 108 2.07 -2.54 -12.03
N PRO A 109 2.30 -1.90 -10.86
CA PRO A 109 1.52 -2.18 -9.66
C PRO A 109 0.02 -2.05 -9.92
N ASN A 110 -0.74 -3.07 -9.52
CA ASN A 110 -2.18 -3.12 -9.75
C ASN A 110 -2.93 -1.95 -9.09
N GLU A 111 -2.35 -1.35 -8.03
CA GLU A 111 -2.88 -0.14 -7.39
C GLU A 111 -3.03 1.02 -8.38
N LEU A 112 -2.19 1.06 -9.42
CA LEU A 112 -2.25 2.06 -10.49
C LEU A 112 -3.18 1.67 -11.65
N ILE A 113 -3.49 0.38 -11.79
CA ILE A 113 -4.29 -0.15 -12.91
C ILE A 113 -5.76 -0.21 -12.54
N ASP A 114 -6.08 -0.94 -11.48
CA ASP A 114 -7.46 -1.25 -11.06
C ASP A 114 -7.72 -1.07 -9.56
N GLY A 115 -6.70 -0.63 -8.80
CA GLY A 115 -6.77 -0.42 -7.37
C GLY A 115 -6.70 -1.71 -6.55
N SER A 116 -6.50 -2.88 -7.15
CA SER A 116 -6.19 -4.10 -6.39
C SER A 116 -4.74 -4.07 -5.91
N ALA A 117 -4.43 -4.86 -4.87
CA ALA A 117 -3.08 -4.90 -4.33
C ALA A 117 -2.13 -5.67 -5.27
N SER A 118 -0.91 -5.16 -5.44
CA SER A 118 0.18 -5.83 -6.18
C SER A 118 0.92 -6.89 -5.35
N TRP A 119 0.62 -6.96 -4.04
CA TRP A 119 1.20 -7.89 -3.10
C TRP A 119 0.20 -8.95 -2.63
N ARG A 120 0.69 -10.00 -1.98
CA ARG A 120 -0.11 -11.14 -1.53
C ARG A 120 -0.18 -11.19 -0.02
N VAL A 121 -1.28 -11.75 0.47
CA VAL A 121 -1.55 -11.99 1.88
C VAL A 121 -1.74 -13.48 2.11
N ASP A 122 -1.36 -13.93 3.30
CA ASP A 122 -1.59 -15.30 3.74
C ASP A 122 -3.06 -15.54 4.08
N GLU A 123 -3.51 -16.78 3.89
CA GLU A 123 -4.88 -17.22 4.18
C GLU A 123 -5.31 -16.91 5.62
N ARG A 124 -4.36 -16.92 6.56
CA ARG A 124 -4.60 -16.57 7.96
C ARG A 124 -5.22 -15.18 8.12
N HIS A 125 -4.77 -14.20 7.33
CA HIS A 125 -5.30 -12.84 7.38
C HIS A 125 -6.73 -12.76 6.85
N PHE A 126 -7.05 -13.53 5.81
CA PHE A 126 -8.41 -13.66 5.31
C PHE A 126 -9.34 -14.26 6.38
N MET A 127 -8.90 -15.32 7.06
CA MET A 127 -9.67 -15.93 8.14
C MET A 127 -9.93 -14.97 9.30
N ILE A 128 -8.94 -14.15 9.69
CA ILE A 128 -9.10 -13.11 10.71
C ILE A 128 -10.11 -12.05 10.25
N ALA A 129 -9.97 -11.53 9.04
CA ALA A 129 -10.87 -10.51 8.49
C ALA A 129 -12.32 -11.02 8.39
N LYS A 130 -12.50 -12.23 7.85
CA LYS A 130 -13.81 -12.90 7.76
C LYS A 130 -14.41 -13.14 9.14
N GLY A 131 -13.58 -13.55 10.10
CA GLY A 131 -13.98 -13.71 11.49
C GLY A 131 -14.52 -12.42 12.09
N ARG A 132 -13.81 -11.30 11.93
CA ARG A 132 -14.23 -9.99 12.46
C ARG A 132 -15.58 -9.56 11.87
N LEU A 133 -15.76 -9.69 10.56
CA LEU A 133 -17.04 -9.39 9.90
C LEU A 133 -18.17 -10.28 10.44
N THR A 134 -17.89 -11.55 10.68
CA THR A 134 -18.86 -12.51 11.23
C THR A 134 -19.32 -12.11 12.63
N VAL A 135 -18.39 -11.70 13.49
CA VAL A 135 -18.73 -11.19 14.84
C VAL A 135 -19.55 -9.92 14.75
N GLN A 136 -19.18 -8.98 13.88
CA GLN A 136 -19.94 -7.75 13.67
C GLN A 136 -21.38 -8.02 13.22
N MET A 137 -21.60 -9.02 12.34
CA MET A 137 -22.94 -9.45 11.94
C MET A 137 -23.76 -9.98 13.11
N VAL A 138 -23.16 -10.79 13.97
CA VAL A 138 -23.83 -11.37 15.15
C VAL A 138 -24.14 -10.29 16.20
N THR A 139 -23.20 -9.38 16.44
CA THR A 139 -23.39 -8.20 17.30
C THR A 139 -24.54 -7.34 16.78
N TRP A 140 -24.59 -7.08 15.48
CA TRP A 140 -25.67 -6.33 14.86
C TRP A 140 -27.04 -7.02 15.01
N LEU A 141 -27.09 -8.35 14.87
CA LEU A 141 -28.33 -9.12 15.02
C LEU A 141 -28.85 -9.12 16.46
N THR A 142 -27.94 -9.31 17.43
CA THR A 142 -28.30 -9.50 18.85
C THR A 142 -28.39 -8.20 19.63
N GLY A 143 -27.86 -7.10 19.09
CA GLY A 143 -27.74 -5.81 19.78
C GLY A 143 -26.72 -5.80 20.92
N GLY A 144 -25.90 -6.86 21.04
CA GLY A 144 -24.91 -7.00 22.10
C GLY A 144 -23.50 -6.60 21.66
N GLU A 145 -22.78 -5.86 22.50
CA GLU A 145 -21.35 -5.59 22.30
C GLU A 145 -20.54 -6.87 22.54
N THR A 146 -20.01 -7.46 21.46
CA THR A 146 -18.99 -8.50 21.56
C THR A 146 -17.66 -7.88 21.16
N VAL A 147 -16.91 -7.41 22.16
CA VAL A 147 -15.55 -6.87 21.93
C VAL A 147 -14.61 -8.07 21.77
N VAL A 148 -14.12 -8.28 20.55
CA VAL A 148 -13.08 -9.30 20.28
C VAL A 148 -11.73 -8.61 20.20
N SER A 149 -10.91 -8.89 21.21
CA SER A 149 -9.63 -8.20 21.43
C SER A 149 -8.45 -8.95 20.84
N SER A 150 -8.59 -10.25 20.51
CA SER A 150 -7.50 -11.04 19.93
C SER A 150 -7.97 -12.06 18.87
N PRO A 151 -7.08 -12.49 17.95
CA PRO A 151 -7.37 -13.54 16.98
C PRO A 151 -7.78 -14.88 17.61
N GLU A 152 -7.24 -15.23 18.78
CA GLU A 152 -7.54 -16.49 19.46
C GLU A 152 -8.96 -16.46 20.06
N GLN A 153 -9.36 -15.32 20.64
CA GLN A 153 -10.74 -15.12 21.09
C GLN A 153 -11.72 -15.15 19.91
N LEU A 154 -11.29 -14.64 18.75
CA LEU A 154 -12.10 -14.66 17.54
C LEU A 154 -12.40 -16.10 17.10
N GLU A 155 -11.38 -16.96 17.06
CA GLU A 155 -11.51 -18.36 16.67
C GLU A 155 -12.50 -19.12 17.56
N GLN A 156 -12.38 -18.96 18.88
CA GLN A 156 -13.31 -19.58 19.85
C GLN A 156 -14.77 -19.16 19.61
N VAL A 157 -15.01 -17.89 19.32
CA VAL A 157 -16.36 -17.36 19.06
C VAL A 157 -16.93 -17.93 17.75
N LEU A 158 -16.08 -18.12 16.73
CA LEU A 158 -16.50 -18.65 15.42
C LEU A 158 -16.81 -20.15 15.45
N GLU A 159 -16.17 -20.91 16.34
CA GLU A 159 -16.40 -22.35 16.46
C GLU A 159 -17.72 -22.69 17.17
N ASP A 160 -18.24 -21.79 18.00
CA ASP A 160 -19.50 -21.96 18.72
C ASP A 160 -20.68 -22.25 17.77
N PRO A 161 -21.36 -23.41 17.89
CA PRO A 161 -22.55 -23.75 17.11
C PRO A 161 -23.67 -22.69 17.20
N VAL A 162 -23.80 -22.00 18.33
CA VAL A 162 -24.79 -20.93 18.52
C VAL A 162 -24.46 -19.74 17.62
N THR A 163 -23.20 -19.33 17.56
CA THR A 163 -22.72 -18.27 16.66
C THR A 163 -23.01 -18.62 15.21
N LYS A 164 -22.72 -19.85 14.76
CA LYS A 164 -23.02 -20.28 13.37
C LYS A 164 -24.51 -20.20 13.02
N GLY A 165 -25.38 -20.52 13.96
CA GLY A 165 -26.83 -20.35 13.81
C GLY A 165 -27.22 -18.88 13.63
N ARG A 166 -26.71 -18.00 14.50
CA ARG A 166 -26.95 -16.55 14.46
C ARG A 166 -26.45 -15.90 13.17
N VAL A 167 -25.32 -16.37 12.62
CA VAL A 167 -24.78 -15.86 11.36
C VAL A 167 -25.75 -16.09 10.19
N ARG A 168 -26.34 -17.29 10.09
CA ARG A 168 -27.35 -17.60 9.04
C ARG A 168 -28.59 -16.72 9.16
N GLU A 169 -29.04 -16.45 10.37
CA GLU A 169 -30.16 -15.54 10.62
C GLU A 169 -29.80 -14.09 10.26
N ALA A 170 -28.58 -13.65 10.59
CA ALA A 170 -28.09 -12.32 10.24
C ALA A 170 -28.07 -12.12 8.72
N PHE A 171 -27.61 -13.12 7.94
CA PHE A 171 -27.66 -13.06 6.46
C PHE A 171 -29.07 -12.80 5.93
N LYS A 172 -30.07 -13.53 6.43
CA LYS A 172 -31.49 -13.36 6.06
C LYS A 172 -32.01 -11.97 6.39
N MET A 173 -31.73 -11.48 7.59
CA MET A 173 -32.21 -10.17 8.04
C MET A 173 -31.55 -9.02 7.29
N ILE A 174 -30.25 -9.13 6.99
CA ILE A 174 -29.53 -8.14 6.17
C ILE A 174 -30.07 -8.14 4.75
N ALA A 175 -30.25 -9.31 4.13
CA ALA A 175 -30.84 -9.43 2.79
C ALA A 175 -32.20 -8.73 2.69
N ASN A 176 -33.07 -8.95 3.67
CA ASN A 176 -34.37 -8.29 3.76
C ASN A 176 -34.24 -6.76 3.92
N LYS A 177 -33.36 -6.30 4.81
CA LYS A 177 -33.14 -4.85 5.02
C LYS A 177 -32.55 -4.14 3.81
N LEU A 178 -31.69 -4.82 3.05
CA LEU A 178 -31.12 -4.31 1.81
C LEU A 178 -32.08 -4.44 0.61
N SER A 179 -33.29 -5.01 0.82
CA SER A 179 -34.30 -5.24 -0.23
C SER A 179 -33.74 -5.99 -1.44
N LEU A 180 -32.83 -6.94 -1.20
CA LEU A 180 -32.23 -7.76 -2.25
C LEU A 180 -33.24 -8.79 -2.75
N THR A 181 -33.27 -9.02 -4.06
CA THR A 181 -34.18 -9.97 -4.71
C THR A 181 -33.42 -11.15 -5.30
N GLY A 182 -34.09 -12.29 -5.51
CA GLY A 182 -33.48 -13.52 -6.01
C GLY A 182 -32.65 -14.24 -4.94
N ASN A 183 -31.42 -14.64 -5.29
CA ASN A 183 -30.47 -15.26 -4.36
C ASN A 183 -29.86 -14.22 -3.40
N ALA A 184 -30.69 -13.68 -2.51
CA ALA A 184 -30.32 -12.57 -1.65
C ALA A 184 -29.28 -12.94 -0.59
N GLU A 185 -29.39 -14.13 0.03
CA GLU A 185 -28.40 -14.63 1.00
C GLU A 185 -27.02 -14.83 0.37
N GLU A 186 -26.96 -15.46 -0.81
CA GLU A 186 -25.71 -15.67 -1.58
C GLU A 186 -25.07 -14.35 -2.00
N GLN A 187 -25.87 -13.35 -2.36
CA GLN A 187 -25.37 -12.00 -2.67
C GLN A 187 -24.73 -11.33 -1.45
N VAL A 188 -25.33 -11.48 -0.26
CA VAL A 188 -24.74 -10.96 0.97
C VAL A 188 -23.46 -11.72 1.31
N GLU A 189 -23.46 -13.04 1.21
CA GLU A 189 -22.26 -13.87 1.42
C GLU A 189 -21.12 -13.47 0.49
N THR A 190 -21.40 -13.30 -0.81
CA THR A 190 -20.41 -12.86 -1.80
C THR A 190 -19.83 -11.49 -1.46
N ARG A 191 -20.67 -10.54 -1.01
CA ARG A 191 -20.20 -9.21 -0.58
C ARG A 191 -19.34 -9.29 0.69
N ILE A 192 -19.71 -10.14 1.64
CA ILE A 192 -18.91 -10.36 2.86
C ILE A 192 -17.55 -10.97 2.50
N ASP A 193 -17.50 -11.97 1.62
CA ASP A 193 -16.24 -12.57 1.20
C ASP A 193 -15.36 -11.58 0.43
N ALA A 194 -15.95 -10.72 -0.41
CA ALA A 194 -15.22 -9.65 -1.09
C ALA A 194 -14.65 -8.61 -0.10
N LEU A 195 -15.44 -8.20 0.91
CA LEU A 195 -14.96 -7.31 1.98
C LEU A 195 -13.85 -7.98 2.79
N ALA A 196 -14.00 -9.25 3.14
CA ALA A 196 -12.98 -10.01 3.87
C ALA A 196 -11.66 -10.09 3.08
N LYS A 197 -11.74 -10.27 1.76
CA LYS A 197 -10.55 -10.21 0.88
C LYS A 197 -9.86 -8.86 0.96
N GLU A 198 -10.57 -7.75 0.82
CA GLU A 198 -9.94 -6.42 0.92
C GLU A 198 -9.39 -6.13 2.33
N LEU A 199 -10.12 -6.50 3.39
CA LEU A 199 -9.71 -6.30 4.77
C LEU A 199 -8.54 -7.21 5.19
N SER A 200 -8.34 -8.35 4.52
CA SER A 200 -7.20 -9.23 4.79
C SER A 200 -5.85 -8.52 4.56
N TYR A 201 -5.79 -7.58 3.62
CA TYR A 201 -4.63 -6.71 3.43
C TYR A 201 -4.42 -5.76 4.61
N ILE A 202 -5.49 -5.21 5.19
CA ILE A 202 -5.40 -4.42 6.42
C ILE A 202 -4.88 -5.27 7.59
N GLU A 203 -5.34 -6.52 7.71
CA GLU A 203 -4.86 -7.44 8.75
C GLU A 203 -3.38 -7.81 8.58
N ALA A 204 -2.91 -7.98 7.35
CA ALA A 204 -1.49 -8.19 7.07
C ALA A 204 -0.64 -6.97 7.44
N LEU A 205 -1.13 -5.76 7.13
CA LEU A 205 -0.47 -4.52 7.54
C LEU A 205 -0.51 -4.34 9.07
N ARG A 206 -1.56 -4.81 9.75
CA ARG A 206 -1.66 -4.79 11.22
C ARG A 206 -0.65 -5.74 11.87
N GLU A 207 -0.48 -6.93 11.32
CA GLU A 207 0.58 -7.84 11.78
C GLU A 207 1.96 -7.19 11.61
N ARG A 208 2.21 -6.60 10.43
CA ARG A 208 3.46 -5.90 10.13
C ARG A 208 3.70 -4.72 11.08
N SER A 209 2.69 -3.90 11.33
CA SER A 209 2.81 -2.73 12.22
C SER A 209 3.05 -3.13 13.67
N SER A 210 2.56 -4.30 14.10
CA SER A 210 2.82 -4.83 15.45
C SER A 210 4.32 -5.03 15.72
N LYS A 211 5.12 -5.26 14.67
CA LYS A 211 6.59 -5.34 14.76
C LYS A 211 7.23 -4.01 15.19
N LEU A 212 6.58 -2.86 14.96
CA LEU A 212 7.05 -1.57 15.48
C LEU A 212 7.05 -1.53 17.01
N GLY A 213 6.18 -2.32 17.66
CA GLY A 213 6.22 -2.54 19.10
C GLY A 213 7.56 -3.11 19.57
N LYS A 214 8.19 -4.00 18.79
CA LYS A 214 9.53 -4.53 19.10
C LYS A 214 10.60 -3.43 19.07
N VAL A 215 10.53 -2.50 18.13
CA VAL A 215 11.43 -1.34 18.07
C VAL A 215 11.28 -0.49 19.33
N ARG A 216 10.03 -0.22 19.76
CA ARG A 216 9.77 0.57 20.97
C ARG A 216 10.33 -0.10 22.23
N VAL A 217 9.99 -1.37 22.45
CA VAL A 217 10.50 -2.17 23.58
C VAL A 217 12.03 -2.26 23.53
N GLY A 218 12.58 -2.44 22.33
CA GLY A 218 14.02 -2.48 22.10
C GLY A 218 14.75 -1.17 22.43
N LEU A 219 14.13 -0.02 22.14
CA LEU A 219 14.67 1.30 22.54
C LEU A 219 14.58 1.52 24.06
N GLU A 220 13.52 1.04 24.71
CA GLU A 220 13.41 1.06 26.18
C GLU A 220 14.53 0.22 26.82
N GLU A 221 14.79 -0.98 26.29
CA GLU A 221 15.86 -1.85 26.78
C GLU A 221 17.25 -1.27 26.47
N ALA A 222 17.46 -0.71 25.28
CA ALA A 222 18.68 0.02 24.94
C ALA A 222 18.97 1.15 25.94
N SER A 223 17.94 1.90 26.35
CA SER A 223 18.09 2.97 27.35
C SER A 223 18.58 2.44 28.71
N ARG A 224 18.27 1.18 29.05
CA ARG A 224 18.75 0.53 30.29
C ARG A 224 20.18 0.02 30.14
N ILE A 225 20.47 -0.65 29.02
CA ILE A 225 21.79 -1.21 28.69
C ILE A 225 22.85 -0.11 28.65
N TYR A 226 22.55 1.00 27.96
CA TYR A 226 23.48 2.09 27.71
C TYR A 226 23.35 3.27 28.68
N LYS A 227 22.77 3.05 29.87
CA LYS A 227 22.49 4.10 30.86
C LYS A 227 23.69 4.95 31.28
N ASN A 228 24.90 4.38 31.21
CA ASN A 228 26.16 5.03 31.59
C ASN A 228 26.85 5.73 30.40
N GLU A 229 26.39 5.53 29.17
CA GLU A 229 26.97 6.10 27.97
C GLU A 229 26.18 7.32 27.54
N ARG A 230 26.62 8.49 28.03
CA ARG A 230 25.87 9.75 27.91
C ARG A 230 25.40 10.06 26.49
N ASN A 231 26.29 9.98 25.51
CA ASN A 231 25.97 10.32 24.11
C ASN A 231 24.91 9.38 23.54
N LEU A 232 25.09 8.06 23.73
CA LEU A 232 24.17 7.06 23.20
C LEU A 232 22.81 7.12 23.91
N LYS A 233 22.80 7.40 25.21
CA LYS A 233 21.56 7.65 25.97
C LYS A 233 20.78 8.84 25.40
N GLU A 234 21.46 9.96 25.10
CA GLU A 234 20.81 11.13 24.49
C GLU A 234 20.25 10.81 23.09
N GLU A 235 20.96 10.01 22.28
CA GLU A 235 20.47 9.54 20.98
C GLU A 235 19.25 8.62 21.12
N ILE A 236 19.25 7.69 22.09
CA ILE A 236 18.11 6.79 22.35
C ILE A 236 16.86 7.57 22.74
N VAL A 237 16.99 8.58 23.61
CA VAL A 237 15.85 9.44 23.99
C VAL A 237 15.29 10.19 22.77
N ARG A 238 16.16 10.66 21.87
CA ARG A 238 15.73 11.28 20.62
C ARG A 238 15.02 10.29 19.70
N MET A 239 15.52 9.06 19.59
CA MET A 239 14.85 7.99 18.82
C MET A 239 13.44 7.74 19.36
N GLN A 240 13.29 7.55 20.67
CA GLN A 240 11.98 7.36 21.31
C GLN A 240 11.02 8.53 21.03
N THR A 241 11.52 9.76 21.08
CA THR A 241 10.73 10.97 20.80
C THR A 241 10.31 11.05 19.33
N LEU A 242 11.21 10.75 18.39
CA LEU A 242 10.95 10.83 16.95
C LEU A 242 10.08 9.67 16.45
N SER A 243 10.14 8.50 17.08
CA SER A 243 9.35 7.33 16.67
C SER A 243 7.90 7.39 17.14
N LEU A 244 7.61 8.08 18.24
CA LEU A 244 6.27 8.07 18.84
C LEU A 244 5.19 8.62 17.90
N PRO A 245 5.31 9.82 17.31
CA PRO A 245 4.27 10.37 16.45
C PRO A 245 3.88 9.49 15.25
N PRO A 246 4.81 8.95 14.42
CA PRO A 246 4.41 8.11 13.29
C PRO A 246 3.81 6.76 13.70
N ILE A 247 4.20 6.21 14.86
CA ILE A 247 3.58 4.99 15.39
C ILE A 247 2.13 5.28 15.82
N THR A 248 1.90 6.38 16.55
CA THR A 248 0.56 6.78 16.96
C THR A 248 -0.33 7.13 15.76
N ASP A 249 0.21 7.77 14.72
CA ASP A 249 -0.52 8.05 13.47
C ASP A 249 -0.98 6.76 12.79
N LEU A 250 -0.11 5.73 12.73
CA LEU A 250 -0.49 4.40 12.22
C LEU A 250 -1.61 3.76 13.04
N GLU A 251 -1.51 3.78 14.37
CA GLU A 251 -2.55 3.26 15.27
C GLU A 251 -3.90 3.96 15.04
N GLN A 252 -3.89 5.29 14.85
CA GLN A 252 -5.09 6.07 14.55
C GLN A 252 -5.71 5.70 13.20
N ARG A 253 -4.89 5.49 12.16
CA ARG A 253 -5.36 5.04 10.84
C ARG A 253 -6.04 3.67 10.93
N PHE A 254 -5.48 2.72 11.66
CA PHE A 254 -6.14 1.43 11.91
C PHE A 254 -7.47 1.61 12.66
N ALA A 255 -7.50 2.43 13.70
CA ALA A 255 -8.72 2.71 14.44
C ALA A 255 -9.80 3.37 13.56
N GLN A 256 -9.42 4.21 12.61
CA GLN A 256 -10.34 4.81 11.64
C GLN A 256 -10.96 3.75 10.71
N VAL A 257 -10.14 2.82 10.20
CA VAL A 257 -10.64 1.70 9.40
C VAL A 257 -11.59 0.84 10.22
N ASP A 258 -11.24 0.52 11.46
CA ASP A 258 -12.08 -0.29 12.36
C ASP A 258 -13.41 0.41 12.67
N ALA A 259 -13.40 1.72 12.90
CA ALA A 259 -14.61 2.51 13.12
C ALA A 259 -15.52 2.52 11.89
N GLN A 260 -14.96 2.72 10.69
CA GLN A 260 -15.76 2.77 9.47
C GLN A 260 -16.30 1.38 9.07
N THR A 261 -15.54 0.32 9.35
CA THR A 261 -15.93 -1.06 9.02
C THR A 261 -16.85 -1.70 10.07
N GLY A 262 -16.93 -1.12 11.27
CA GLY A 262 -17.79 -1.61 12.36
C GLY A 262 -19.30 -1.57 12.07
N GLU A 263 -19.75 -0.71 11.16
CA GLU A 263 -21.17 -0.62 10.77
C GLU A 263 -21.48 -1.55 9.57
N ILE A 264 -21.63 -2.85 9.82
CA ILE A 264 -21.76 -3.86 8.76
C ILE A 264 -22.91 -3.61 7.75
N LEU A 265 -24.04 -3.05 8.21
CA LEU A 265 -25.16 -2.73 7.33
C LEU A 265 -24.82 -1.58 6.37
N SER A 266 -24.11 -0.56 6.86
CA SER A 266 -23.61 0.56 6.05
C SER A 266 -22.56 0.08 5.06
N MET A 267 -21.67 -0.83 5.51
CA MET A 267 -20.66 -1.49 4.68
C MET A 267 -21.28 -2.18 3.46
N LEU A 268 -22.30 -2.99 3.68
CA LEU A 268 -22.98 -3.76 2.64
C LEU A 268 -23.93 -2.92 1.77
N ALA A 269 -24.56 -1.89 2.34
CA ALA A 269 -25.44 -0.99 1.59
C ALA A 269 -24.67 -0.11 0.59
N LYS A 270 -23.50 0.40 0.99
CA LYS A 270 -22.61 1.24 0.16
C LYS A 270 -21.39 0.45 -0.31
N PHE A 271 -21.60 -0.78 -0.73
CA PHE A 271 -20.55 -1.78 -0.99
C PHE A 271 -19.38 -1.24 -1.83
N ASP A 272 -19.62 -0.75 -3.05
CA ASP A 272 -18.55 -0.31 -3.94
C ASP A 272 -17.76 0.87 -3.36
N LYS A 273 -18.46 1.82 -2.72
CA LYS A 273 -17.82 2.96 -2.05
C LYS A 273 -16.90 2.50 -0.91
N ASN A 274 -17.34 1.51 -0.14
CA ASN A 274 -16.56 0.98 0.96
C ASN A 274 -15.37 0.12 0.50
N ILE A 275 -15.50 -0.61 -0.63
CA ILE A 275 -14.36 -1.29 -1.26
C ILE A 275 -13.30 -0.28 -1.67
N SER A 276 -13.69 0.81 -2.36
CA SER A 276 -12.74 1.87 -2.73
C SER A 276 -12.08 2.50 -1.50
N TYR A 277 -12.85 2.79 -0.46
CA TYR A 277 -12.30 3.31 0.80
C TYR A 277 -11.30 2.36 1.47
N ILE A 278 -11.62 1.06 1.56
CA ILE A 278 -10.70 0.07 2.15
C ILE A 278 -9.41 0.01 1.34
N ARG A 279 -9.49 0.07 0.00
CA ARG A 279 -8.31 0.08 -0.88
C ARG A 279 -7.47 1.33 -0.68
N GLU A 280 -8.09 2.51 -0.58
CA GLU A 280 -7.38 3.76 -0.30
C GLU A 280 -6.66 3.71 1.05
N MET A 281 -7.33 3.23 2.10
CA MET A 281 -6.73 3.07 3.42
C MET A 281 -5.63 2.02 3.45
N ARG A 282 -5.81 0.89 2.74
CA ARG A 282 -4.76 -0.13 2.56
C ARG A 282 -3.52 0.49 1.93
N ASP A 283 -3.70 1.24 0.85
CA ASP A 283 -2.61 1.84 0.10
C ASP A 283 -1.86 2.89 0.92
N ASP A 284 -2.59 3.71 1.68
CA ASP A 284 -2.02 4.70 2.58
C ASP A 284 -1.26 4.07 3.76
N LEU A 285 -1.83 3.04 4.40
CA LEU A 285 -1.15 2.27 5.46
C LEU A 285 0.11 1.58 4.92
N HIS A 286 0.01 0.95 3.74
CA HIS A 286 1.14 0.30 3.09
C HIS A 286 2.26 1.30 2.75
N GLN A 287 1.91 2.44 2.14
CA GLN A 287 2.86 3.53 1.86
C GLN A 287 3.54 4.04 3.13
N THR A 288 2.81 4.13 4.24
CA THR A 288 3.34 4.60 5.52
C THR A 288 4.27 3.57 6.17
N LEU A 289 3.98 2.28 6.01
CA LEU A 289 4.80 1.19 6.55
C LEU A 289 6.02 0.85 5.70
N LEU A 290 5.98 1.03 4.38
CA LEU A 290 7.04 0.65 3.45
C LEU A 290 8.45 1.17 3.85
N PRO A 291 8.63 2.43 4.29
CA PRO A 291 9.95 2.92 4.71
C PRO A 291 10.50 2.22 5.96
N TRP A 292 9.63 1.66 6.82
CA TRP A 292 10.02 0.99 8.05
C TRP A 292 10.62 -0.40 7.81
N ASP A 293 10.43 -0.99 6.64
CA ASP A 293 10.81 -2.37 6.34
C ASP A 293 12.27 -2.69 6.63
N GLU A 294 13.17 -1.82 6.17
CA GLU A 294 14.60 -2.01 6.38
C GLU A 294 14.98 -1.90 7.86
N VAL A 295 14.32 -1.02 8.60
CA VAL A 295 14.53 -0.89 10.04
C VAL A 295 14.00 -2.14 10.74
N LEU A 296 12.80 -2.59 10.40
CA LEU A 296 12.21 -3.80 10.99
C LEU A 296 13.06 -5.05 10.71
N GLU A 297 13.57 -5.21 9.50
CA GLU A 297 14.49 -6.29 9.12
C GLU A 297 15.76 -6.27 9.99
N ASP A 298 16.38 -5.10 10.19
CA ASP A 298 17.56 -4.93 11.05
C ASP A 298 17.26 -5.27 12.52
N TRP A 299 16.09 -4.89 13.04
CA TRP A 299 15.69 -5.20 14.43
C TRP A 299 15.30 -6.67 14.63
N GLU A 300 14.74 -7.36 13.64
CA GLU A 300 14.44 -8.79 13.75
C GLU A 300 15.70 -9.66 13.74
N GLY A 301 16.77 -9.21 13.06
CA GLY A 301 18.03 -9.94 12.98
C GLY A 301 18.96 -9.78 14.17
N ASN A 302 18.66 -8.90 15.14
CA ASN A 302 19.60 -8.54 16.22
C ASN A 302 18.94 -8.57 17.60
N ALA A 303 19.62 -9.19 18.57
CA ALA A 303 19.19 -9.16 19.96
C ALA A 303 19.47 -7.79 20.59
N ALA A 304 18.58 -7.34 21.48
CA ALA A 304 18.76 -6.12 22.25
C ALA A 304 19.74 -6.37 23.41
N GLU A 305 21.03 -6.44 23.09
CA GLU A 305 22.11 -6.64 24.04
C GLU A 305 23.30 -5.73 23.71
N LYS A 306 24.21 -5.54 24.68
CA LYS A 306 25.38 -4.70 24.47
C LYS A 306 26.32 -5.32 23.44
N SER A 307 26.27 -4.82 22.22
CA SER A 307 27.09 -5.31 21.12
C SER A 307 27.28 -4.25 20.04
N GLN A 308 28.37 -4.38 19.27
CA GLN A 308 28.62 -3.50 18.11
C GLN A 308 27.53 -3.63 17.04
N ALA A 309 26.95 -4.83 16.89
CA ALA A 309 25.86 -5.08 15.97
C ALA A 309 24.61 -4.29 16.36
N PHE A 310 24.23 -4.33 17.65
CA PHE A 310 23.09 -3.58 18.16
C PHE A 310 23.29 -2.06 18.10
N GLU A 311 24.50 -1.56 18.37
CA GLU A 311 24.86 -0.14 18.18
C GLU A 311 24.70 0.30 16.72
N ALA A 312 25.02 -0.56 15.76
CA ALA A 312 24.80 -0.27 14.35
C ALA A 312 23.30 -0.18 14.00
N VAL A 313 22.46 -1.06 14.57
CA VAL A 313 21.00 -0.99 14.44
C VAL A 313 20.44 0.31 15.02
N LEU A 314 20.90 0.70 16.22
CA LEU A 314 20.52 1.98 16.85
C LEU A 314 20.91 3.17 15.98
N LYS A 315 22.13 3.19 15.44
CA LYS A 315 22.60 4.26 14.56
C LYS A 315 21.77 4.38 13.28
N LYS A 316 21.48 3.25 12.62
CA LYS A 316 20.61 3.23 11.43
C LYS A 316 19.19 3.70 11.77
N THR A 317 18.65 3.28 12.91
CA THR A 317 17.33 3.69 13.40
C THR A 317 17.27 5.20 13.62
N TYR A 318 18.28 5.79 14.26
CA TYR A 318 18.36 7.24 14.44
C TYR A 318 18.42 7.99 13.11
N GLN A 319 19.25 7.54 12.17
CA GLN A 319 19.36 8.15 10.83
C GLN A 319 18.03 8.09 10.08
N PHE A 320 17.34 6.95 10.13
CA PHE A 320 16.01 6.79 9.56
C PHE A 320 15.00 7.76 10.19
N LEU A 321 14.93 7.80 11.53
CA LEU A 321 13.98 8.65 12.24
C LEU A 321 14.24 10.13 12.02
N ALA A 322 15.50 10.57 12.09
CA ALA A 322 15.86 11.97 11.87
C ALA A 322 15.54 12.42 10.43
N ARG A 323 15.77 11.55 9.44
CA ARG A 323 15.52 11.86 8.03
C ARG A 323 14.04 11.92 7.68
N ASN A 324 13.22 11.03 8.24
CA ASN A 324 11.81 10.90 7.87
C ASN A 324 10.88 11.71 8.79
N TYR A 325 11.24 11.87 10.07
CA TYR A 325 10.34 12.37 11.12
C TYR A 325 10.92 13.51 11.97
N SER A 326 11.98 14.18 11.52
CA SER A 326 12.43 15.39 12.20
C SER A 326 11.32 16.45 12.26
N GLN A 327 11.30 17.26 13.33
CA GLN A 327 10.26 18.28 13.56
C GLN A 327 10.07 19.25 12.37
N ALA A 328 11.10 19.48 11.56
CA ALA A 328 11.02 20.29 10.35
C ALA A 328 10.29 19.62 9.17
N LYS A 329 10.12 18.29 9.17
CA LYS A 329 9.29 17.54 8.21
C LYS A 329 7.88 17.21 8.74
N HIS A 330 7.67 17.30 10.05
CA HIS A 330 6.39 16.97 10.69
C HIS A 330 5.19 17.75 10.12
N TRP A 331 5.40 18.95 9.56
CA TRP A 331 4.34 19.71 8.89
C TRP A 331 3.93 19.17 7.51
N ARG A 332 4.72 18.30 6.86
CA ARG A 332 4.38 17.70 5.54
C ARG A 332 3.62 16.38 5.66
N LEU A 333 3.94 15.55 6.66
CA LEU A 333 3.22 14.28 6.91
C LEU A 333 1.90 14.53 7.66
N ALA A 334 1.86 15.46 8.62
CA ALA A 334 0.62 15.86 9.28
C ALA A 334 -0.36 16.62 8.36
N ALA A 335 0.11 17.11 7.20
CA ALA A 335 -0.73 17.75 6.18
C ALA A 335 -1.39 16.77 5.21
N ARG A 336 -1.04 15.48 5.24
CA ARG A 336 -1.80 14.44 4.54
C ARG A 336 -3.03 14.12 5.40
N ARG A 337 -4.15 14.81 5.14
CA ARG A 337 -5.46 14.34 5.60
C ARG A 337 -5.65 12.92 5.05
N ALA A 338 -6.00 11.98 5.92
CA ALA A 338 -6.63 10.74 5.46
C ALA A 338 -7.81 11.14 4.55
N PRO A 339 -8.00 10.48 3.39
CA PRO A 339 -9.06 10.80 2.45
C PRO A 339 -10.45 10.80 3.09
#